data_AF-A0A816EA47-F1
#
_entry.id   AF-A0A816EA47-F1
#
_cell.length_a   1.000
_cell.length_b   1.000
_cell.length_c   1.000
_cell.angle_alpha   90.00
_cell.angle_beta   90.00
_cell.angle_gamma   90.00
#
_symmetry.space_group_name_H-M   'P 1'
#
loop_
_entity.id
_entity.type
_entity.pdbx_description
1 polymer ?
#
loop_
_entity_poly.entity_id
_entity_poly.type
_entity_poly.pdbx_seq_one_letter_code
_entity_poly.pdbx_strand_id
1 'polypeptide(L)'
;MSEKFYHGDPNRDNNFWVYPRDKPVQNPDWDTYDASYLCNNLAIGDVVSISSPITPFTSYRYSTELEKGVAHLWWTIDNGAKDITFELHMKTTGWIALGISPGGGMEGADIGVGWVDTEGKVHFQLALRGRESNGWTAIQFRRLLDTCDPMDVEIKSGTNVIIYAYGLTDPVGDINYHQNRRGSRMIPLQSYANPPTENKFTGLDYFEFRLNNYAVPSNDTTYHCKVYKAPARYSRKRHAIAHKTMIDPNNVDLVHHLVLYECDQTVKFDDNNLPDGVCDDYYREFSHCLSNTATVWAVGGEEIVEFPTEAGYPVGGDFGIKYYVIEMHYNNPKLIPNRRDNTGIRFYIGKELRQYDLGYLAFGTSSNALALTIPPKVDQFTVDSFCPSEFSKVSYYFRWDFLKDFIAIQEIYGRIFV
;
A
#
# COMPACT_ATOMS: atom_id res chain seq x y z
N MET A 1 22.90 13.54 -36.69
CA MET A 1 21.66 14.23 -37.10
C MET A 1 20.57 13.17 -37.16
N SER A 2 19.55 13.12 -36.33
CA SER A 2 19.03 14.03 -35.31
C SER A 2 18.16 13.21 -34.34
N GLU A 3 18.28 13.50 -33.04
CA GLU A 3 17.21 13.60 -32.03
C GLU A 3 16.07 12.58 -32.05
N LYS A 4 15.90 11.85 -30.92
CA LYS A 4 14.61 11.62 -30.21
C LYS A 4 14.74 10.52 -29.14
N PHE A 5 15.28 10.85 -27.97
CA PHE A 5 15.12 10.02 -26.76
C PHE A 5 15.04 10.92 -25.51
N TYR A 6 13.99 11.74 -25.43
CA TYR A 6 13.78 12.67 -24.31
C TYR A 6 12.57 12.29 -23.46
N HIS A 7 12.74 12.29 -22.14
CA HIS A 7 11.68 12.52 -21.15
C HIS A 7 11.87 13.97 -20.65
N GLY A 8 11.08 14.91 -21.19
CA GLY A 8 11.19 16.36 -20.97
C GLY A 8 11.57 17.12 -22.25
N ASP A 9 10.94 18.27 -22.52
CA ASP A 9 11.22 19.09 -23.72
C ASP A 9 12.55 19.87 -23.54
N PRO A 10 13.60 19.62 -24.34
CA PRO A 10 14.88 20.33 -24.22
C PRO A 10 14.80 21.81 -24.63
N ASN A 11 13.73 22.25 -25.30
CA ASN A 11 13.46 23.68 -25.51
C ASN A 11 12.88 24.36 -24.26
N ARG A 12 12.69 23.60 -23.18
CA ARG A 12 12.01 24.03 -21.95
C ARG A 12 12.73 23.52 -20.69
N ASP A 13 14.04 23.31 -20.76
CA ASP A 13 14.93 23.03 -19.62
C ASP A 13 14.55 21.80 -18.75
N ASN A 14 13.91 20.77 -19.33
CA ASN A 14 13.57 19.49 -18.66
C ASN A 14 12.48 19.58 -17.57
N ASN A 15 11.44 20.39 -17.77
CA ASN A 15 10.26 20.43 -16.91
C ASN A 15 9.37 19.17 -16.99
N PHE A 16 8.53 18.98 -15.96
CA PHE A 16 7.49 17.95 -15.87
C PHE A 16 6.57 17.95 -17.12
N TRP A 17 6.22 16.76 -17.62
CA TRP A 17 5.45 16.60 -18.86
C TRP A 17 4.46 15.44 -18.75
N VAL A 18 3.18 15.70 -19.08
CA VAL A 18 2.16 14.66 -19.23
C VAL A 18 2.12 14.12 -20.65
N TYR A 19 2.24 12.80 -20.78
CA TYR A 19 2.10 12.08 -22.04
C TYR A 19 0.66 12.16 -22.58
N PRO A 20 0.45 12.38 -23.90
CA PRO A 20 -0.89 12.43 -24.48
C PRO A 20 -1.58 11.07 -24.40
N ARG A 21 -2.80 11.02 -23.87
CA ARG A 21 -3.63 9.79 -23.76
C ARG A 21 -3.97 9.13 -25.11
N ASP A 22 -3.96 9.91 -26.20
CA ASP A 22 -4.68 9.52 -27.44
C ASP A 22 -3.78 9.44 -28.68
N LYS A 23 -2.45 9.43 -28.51
CA LYS A 23 -1.51 9.29 -29.63
C LYS A 23 -0.53 8.14 -29.38
N PRO A 24 -0.41 7.16 -30.31
CA PRO A 24 0.64 6.17 -30.22
C PRO A 24 1.99 6.86 -30.28
N VAL A 25 2.85 6.57 -29.30
CA VAL A 25 4.26 6.94 -29.33
C VAL A 25 4.85 6.23 -30.55
N GLN A 26 5.23 6.97 -31.59
CA GLN A 26 6.00 6.39 -32.69
C GLN A 26 7.44 6.17 -32.23
N ASN A 27 7.64 5.13 -31.43
CA ASN A 27 8.94 4.49 -31.24
C ASN A 27 8.71 2.99 -30.96
N PRO A 28 9.08 2.08 -31.88
CA PRO A 28 8.86 0.64 -31.73
C PRO A 28 9.59 -0.01 -30.55
N ASP A 29 10.45 0.73 -29.84
CA ASP A 29 11.21 0.24 -28.69
C ASP A 29 10.57 0.60 -27.33
N TRP A 30 9.49 1.39 -27.30
CA TRP A 30 8.95 1.99 -26.08
C TRP A 30 7.46 1.61 -25.90
N ASP A 31 7.29 0.52 -25.15
CA ASP A 31 6.08 0.01 -24.47
C ASP A 31 4.71 0.48 -24.99
N THR A 32 4.16 -0.28 -25.96
CA THR A 32 2.72 -0.50 -26.06
C THR A 32 2.38 -1.84 -25.37
N TYR A 33 2.03 -1.82 -24.09
CA TYR A 33 1.40 -2.96 -23.44
C TYR A 33 0.05 -2.60 -22.81
N ASP A 34 -0.86 -3.54 -23.02
CA ASP A 34 -2.25 -3.61 -22.59
C ASP A 34 -2.41 -3.41 -21.07
N ALA A 35 -3.25 -2.45 -20.68
CA ALA A 35 -3.57 -2.09 -19.30
C ALA A 35 -4.20 -3.24 -18.47
N SER A 36 -4.45 -4.41 -19.07
CA SER A 36 -4.89 -5.63 -18.39
C SER A 36 -3.77 -6.45 -17.71
N TYR A 37 -2.49 -6.04 -17.81
CA TYR A 37 -1.35 -6.80 -17.27
C TYR A 37 -0.51 -6.09 -16.19
N LEU A 38 -1.12 -5.34 -15.28
CA LEU A 38 -0.41 -4.79 -14.13
C LEU A 38 -0.46 -5.72 -12.90
N CYS A 39 0.32 -6.79 -12.96
CA CYS A 39 0.82 -7.51 -11.78
C CYS A 39 2.28 -7.92 -12.01
N ASN A 40 3.12 -7.60 -11.02
CA ASN A 40 4.49 -8.07 -10.75
C ASN A 40 5.67 -7.29 -11.38
N ASN A 41 6.52 -6.73 -10.50
CA ASN A 41 7.89 -7.20 -10.28
C ASN A 41 8.59 -6.36 -9.19
N LEU A 42 8.69 -6.88 -7.97
CA LEU A 42 9.77 -6.53 -7.05
C LEU A 42 10.66 -7.77 -6.89
N ALA A 43 11.85 -7.73 -7.46
CA ALA A 43 12.91 -8.67 -7.13
C ALA A 43 13.73 -8.04 -6.00
N ILE A 44 13.43 -8.43 -4.75
CA ILE A 44 14.23 -8.05 -3.59
C ILE A 44 15.24 -9.17 -3.34
N GLY A 45 16.51 -8.90 -3.65
CA GLY A 45 17.63 -9.69 -3.16
C GLY A 45 17.79 -9.51 -1.64
N ASP A 46 18.31 -10.55 -0.99
CA ASP A 46 18.62 -10.70 0.43
C ASP A 46 18.32 -9.52 1.37
N VAL A 47 17.41 -9.79 2.32
CA VAL A 47 16.99 -8.88 3.39
C VAL A 47 18.15 -8.61 4.34
N VAL A 48 18.81 -7.48 4.14
CA VAL A 48 19.51 -6.76 5.21
C VAL A 48 18.71 -5.48 5.46
N SER A 49 18.28 -5.27 6.70
CA SER A 49 17.69 -4.00 7.13
C SER A 49 18.74 -2.90 7.07
N ILE A 50 18.88 -2.27 5.90
CA ILE A 50 19.72 -1.10 5.72
C ILE A 50 18.76 0.09 5.66
N SER A 51 18.56 0.75 6.81
CA SER A 51 18.10 2.14 6.78
C SER A 51 19.08 2.92 5.91
N SER A 52 18.58 3.85 5.07
CA SER A 52 19.47 4.74 4.31
C SER A 52 20.54 5.30 5.27
N PRO A 53 21.85 5.12 5.00
CA PRO A 53 22.91 5.68 5.84
C PRO A 53 22.92 7.21 5.77
N ILE A 54 22.16 7.78 4.82
CA ILE A 54 21.99 9.20 4.63
C ILE A 54 20.85 9.70 5.53
N THR A 55 21.18 10.62 6.43
CA THR A 55 20.20 11.37 7.22
C THR A 55 19.45 12.38 6.35
N PRO A 56 18.18 12.71 6.62
CA PRO A 56 17.51 13.78 5.89
C PRO A 56 18.22 15.14 6.04
N PHE A 57 18.19 15.99 5.00
CA PHE A 57 18.79 17.33 5.03
C PHE A 57 18.15 18.28 6.04
N THR A 58 16.88 18.02 6.37
CA THR A 58 16.08 18.80 7.32
C THR A 58 15.14 17.88 8.11
N SER A 59 14.46 18.42 9.11
CA SER A 59 13.41 17.69 9.81
C SER A 59 12.14 17.61 8.96
N TYR A 60 11.58 16.41 8.83
CA TYR A 60 10.31 16.18 8.15
C TYR A 60 9.23 15.72 9.11
N ARG A 61 7.99 16.08 8.80
CA ARG A 61 6.84 15.61 9.57
C ARG A 61 6.52 14.15 9.26
N TYR A 62 6.69 13.75 8.01
CA TYR A 62 6.29 12.44 7.51
C TYR A 62 7.42 11.75 6.77
N SER A 63 7.41 10.42 6.82
CA SER A 63 8.38 9.60 6.11
C SER A 63 7.86 8.19 5.87
N THR A 64 8.24 7.59 4.75
CA THR A 64 7.94 6.19 4.47
C THR A 64 8.91 5.58 3.45
N GLU A 65 9.12 4.26 3.52
CA GLU A 65 9.92 3.53 2.52
C GLU A 65 9.09 3.22 1.27
N LEU A 66 9.40 3.80 0.12
CA LEU A 66 8.74 3.41 -1.13
C LEU A 66 9.11 1.98 -1.54
N GLU A 67 10.35 1.58 -1.24
CA GLU A 67 10.85 0.22 -1.40
C GLU A 67 11.87 -0.08 -0.30
N LYS A 68 11.67 -1.20 0.40
CA LYS A 68 12.48 -1.56 1.57
C LYS A 68 13.97 -1.65 1.20
N GLY A 69 14.79 -0.83 1.87
CA GLY A 69 16.24 -0.79 1.65
C GLY A 69 16.70 -0.23 0.30
N VAL A 70 15.78 0.29 -0.53
CA VAL A 70 16.07 0.83 -1.86
C VAL A 70 15.63 2.28 -1.98
N ALA A 71 14.43 2.64 -1.54
CA ALA A 71 13.88 3.98 -1.72
C ALA A 71 13.13 4.45 -0.48
N HIS A 72 13.44 5.66 0.01
CA HIS A 72 12.79 6.26 1.17
C HIS A 72 12.41 7.71 0.85
N LEU A 73 11.15 8.06 1.15
CA LEU A 73 10.57 9.36 0.91
C LEU A 73 10.26 10.06 2.24
N TRP A 74 10.71 11.30 2.38
CA TRP A 74 10.31 12.21 3.45
C TRP A 74 9.53 13.38 2.87
N TRP A 75 8.55 13.88 3.63
CA TRP A 75 7.85 15.10 3.23
C TRP A 75 7.25 15.88 4.39
N THR A 76 7.06 17.17 4.13
CA THR A 76 6.32 18.11 4.98
C THR A 76 5.48 19.01 4.08
N ILE A 77 4.26 19.29 4.51
CA ILE A 77 3.32 20.18 3.81
C ILE A 77 3.23 21.49 4.57
N ASP A 78 3.35 22.60 3.86
CA ASP A 78 2.99 23.93 4.34
C ASP A 78 1.61 24.29 3.80
N ASN A 79 0.58 24.18 4.64
CA ASN A 79 -0.80 24.51 4.27
C ASN A 79 -1.01 26.01 4.01
N GLY A 80 -0.15 26.88 4.57
CA GLY A 80 -0.22 28.32 4.34
C GLY A 80 0.32 28.68 2.95
N ALA A 81 1.50 28.14 2.62
CA ALA A 81 2.12 28.31 1.30
C ALA A 81 1.48 27.43 0.21
N LYS A 82 0.68 26.43 0.60
CA LYS A 82 0.11 25.38 -0.26
C LYS A 82 1.19 24.65 -1.06
N ASP A 83 2.30 24.33 -0.40
CA ASP A 83 3.40 23.59 -0.99
C ASP A 83 3.76 22.34 -0.18
N ILE A 84 4.46 21.43 -0.84
CA ILE A 84 5.03 20.23 -0.27
C ILE A 84 6.54 20.22 -0.56
N THR A 85 7.32 19.93 0.46
CA THR A 85 8.76 19.69 0.32
C THR A 85 9.01 18.20 0.46
N PHE A 86 9.58 17.60 -0.58
CA PHE A 86 9.99 16.20 -0.61
C PHE A 86 11.50 16.08 -0.41
N GLU A 87 11.91 14.96 0.15
CA GLU A 87 13.28 14.45 0.04
C GLU A 87 13.24 12.96 -0.24
N LEU A 88 13.86 12.55 -1.35
CA LEU A 88 13.90 11.18 -1.82
C LEU A 88 15.33 10.68 -1.72
N HIS A 89 15.54 9.57 -1.02
CA HIS A 89 16.80 8.83 -1.02
C HIS A 89 16.60 7.54 -1.79
N MET A 90 17.49 7.25 -2.73
CA MET A 90 17.53 5.96 -3.41
C MET A 90 18.92 5.34 -3.40
N LYS A 91 18.97 4.02 -3.28
CA LYS A 91 20.19 3.22 -3.26
C LYS A 91 20.77 3.08 -4.67
N THR A 92 21.34 4.17 -5.16
CA THR A 92 22.04 4.25 -6.45
C THR A 92 23.10 5.36 -6.41
N THR A 93 23.93 5.41 -7.45
CA THR A 93 24.89 6.50 -7.75
C THR A 93 24.56 7.12 -9.12
N GLY A 94 23.28 7.29 -9.38
CA GLY A 94 22.77 7.67 -10.69
C GLY A 94 21.50 8.48 -10.55
N TRP A 95 20.78 8.64 -11.65
CA TRP A 95 19.54 9.41 -11.62
C TRP A 95 18.46 8.72 -10.80
N ILE A 96 17.67 9.55 -10.11
CA ILE A 96 16.51 9.17 -9.32
C ILE A 96 15.29 9.96 -9.79
N ALA A 97 14.11 9.36 -9.69
CA ALA A 97 12.87 10.00 -10.06
C ALA A 97 11.77 9.74 -9.03
N LEU A 98 10.96 10.77 -8.78
CA LEU A 98 9.70 10.68 -8.06
C LEU A 98 8.60 11.20 -8.98
N GLY A 99 7.43 10.57 -8.96
CA GLY A 99 6.28 11.12 -9.65
C GLY A 99 4.96 10.83 -8.96
N ILE A 100 3.93 11.49 -9.45
CA ILE A 100 2.54 11.29 -9.06
C ILE A 100 1.79 10.79 -10.28
N SER A 101 1.12 9.63 -10.17
CA SER A 101 0.53 8.94 -11.32
C SER A 101 -0.93 8.58 -11.07
N PRO A 102 -1.90 9.13 -11.80
CA PRO A 102 -3.30 8.74 -11.65
C PRO A 102 -3.54 7.23 -11.85
N GLY A 103 -2.79 6.60 -12.76
CA GLY A 103 -2.91 5.17 -13.08
C GLY A 103 -1.91 4.25 -12.37
N GLY A 104 -0.97 4.80 -11.60
CA GLY A 104 0.14 4.07 -10.97
C GLY A 104 1.24 3.57 -11.91
N GLY A 105 1.09 3.74 -13.22
CA GLY A 105 2.13 3.54 -14.23
C GLY A 105 2.94 4.80 -14.52
N MET A 106 3.93 4.70 -15.42
CA MET A 106 4.73 5.85 -15.86
C MET A 106 3.98 6.74 -16.86
N GLU A 107 3.06 6.14 -17.63
CA GLU A 107 2.26 6.86 -18.61
C GLU A 107 1.29 7.85 -17.92
N GLY A 108 1.24 9.08 -18.43
CA GLY A 108 0.40 10.14 -17.89
C GLY A 108 0.79 10.63 -16.49
N ALA A 109 1.96 10.25 -15.99
CA ALA A 109 2.44 10.66 -14.68
C ALA A 109 3.22 11.98 -14.72
N ASP A 110 3.16 12.69 -13.59
CA ASP A 110 3.87 13.92 -13.31
C ASP A 110 5.17 13.56 -12.58
N ILE A 111 6.29 13.48 -13.33
CA ILE A 111 7.59 12.93 -12.86
C ILE A 111 8.72 13.96 -12.86
N GLY A 112 9.41 14.05 -11.72
CA GLY A 112 10.62 14.84 -11.55
C GLY A 112 11.81 13.91 -11.52
N VAL A 113 12.82 14.20 -12.35
CA VAL A 113 14.05 13.42 -12.44
C VAL A 113 15.24 14.28 -12.05
N GLY A 114 16.16 13.71 -11.29
CA GLY A 114 17.40 14.38 -10.96
C GLY A 114 18.55 13.44 -10.61
N TRP A 115 19.77 13.97 -10.66
CA TRP A 115 20.98 13.27 -10.24
C TRP A 115 21.97 14.25 -9.61
N VAL A 116 23.06 13.72 -9.04
CA VAL A 116 24.15 14.50 -8.49
C VAL A 116 25.40 14.08 -9.24
N ASP A 117 26.00 14.98 -10.01
CA ASP A 117 27.16 14.64 -10.80
C ASP A 117 28.43 14.46 -9.95
N THR A 118 29.51 14.07 -10.61
CA THR A 118 30.82 13.82 -9.98
C THR A 118 31.46 15.07 -9.36
N GLU A 119 31.01 16.27 -9.72
CA GLU A 119 31.42 17.55 -9.10
C GLU A 119 30.55 17.91 -7.88
N GLY A 120 29.55 17.08 -7.57
CA GLY A 120 28.57 17.30 -6.51
C GLY A 120 27.46 18.28 -6.89
N LYS A 121 27.33 18.63 -8.17
CA LYS A 121 26.28 19.51 -8.66
C LYS A 121 24.99 18.72 -8.85
N VAL A 122 23.89 19.28 -8.35
CA VAL A 122 22.56 18.70 -8.49
C VAL A 122 21.96 19.11 -9.82
N HIS A 123 21.50 18.13 -10.60
CA HIS A 123 20.81 18.34 -11.87
C HIS A 123 19.33 18.07 -11.70
N PHE A 124 18.63 19.06 -11.14
CA PHE A 124 17.17 19.10 -11.11
C PHE A 124 16.73 20.53 -10.79
N GLN A 125 15.91 21.15 -11.64
CA GLN A 125 15.62 22.58 -11.56
C GLN A 125 14.91 22.98 -10.25
N LEU A 126 14.06 22.10 -9.74
CA LEU A 126 13.34 22.32 -8.48
C LEU A 126 14.11 21.84 -7.25
N ALA A 127 15.34 21.34 -7.42
CA ALA A 127 16.14 20.89 -6.29
C ALA A 127 16.52 22.06 -5.40
N LEU A 128 16.26 21.88 -4.11
CA LEU A 128 16.80 22.72 -3.06
C LEU A 128 18.20 22.24 -2.67
N ARG A 129 18.38 20.92 -2.59
CA ARG A 129 19.62 20.26 -2.18
C ARG A 129 19.70 18.87 -2.82
N GLY A 130 20.92 18.38 -2.98
CA GLY A 130 21.17 17.02 -3.39
C GLY A 130 22.56 16.59 -2.97
N ARG A 131 22.72 15.29 -2.72
CA ARG A 131 24.02 14.69 -2.44
C ARG A 131 24.05 13.25 -2.87
N GLU A 132 25.24 12.79 -3.22
CA GLU A 132 25.54 11.38 -3.37
C GLU A 132 26.56 10.95 -2.32
N SER A 133 26.29 9.84 -1.62
CA SER A 133 27.22 9.31 -0.63
C SER A 133 26.92 7.84 -0.34
N ASN A 134 27.96 7.02 -0.17
CA ASN A 134 27.85 5.62 0.23
C ASN A 134 26.92 4.77 -0.67
N GLY A 135 26.88 5.06 -1.98
CA GLY A 135 26.02 4.35 -2.92
C GLY A 135 24.54 4.76 -2.87
N TRP A 136 24.25 5.96 -2.35
CA TRP A 136 22.93 6.54 -2.29
C TRP A 136 22.92 7.95 -2.89
N THR A 137 21.90 8.23 -3.70
CA THR A 137 21.59 9.56 -4.22
C THR A 137 20.38 10.09 -3.43
N ALA A 138 20.50 11.31 -2.91
CA ALA A 138 19.47 12.00 -2.16
C ALA A 138 19.17 13.35 -2.79
N ILE A 139 17.91 13.66 -3.08
CA ILE A 139 17.48 14.95 -3.62
C ILE A 139 16.28 15.47 -2.83
N GLN A 140 16.39 16.73 -2.40
CA GLN A 140 15.32 17.50 -1.78
C GLN A 140 14.80 18.53 -2.77
N PHE A 141 13.48 18.63 -2.89
CA PHE A 141 12.82 19.58 -3.78
C PHE A 141 11.47 20.01 -3.23
N ARG A 142 10.91 21.07 -3.81
CA ARG A 142 9.63 21.63 -3.43
C ARG A 142 8.71 21.73 -4.64
N ARG A 143 7.41 21.48 -4.41
CA ARG A 143 6.35 21.57 -5.40
C ARG A 143 5.11 22.19 -4.77
N LEU A 144 4.34 22.97 -5.52
CA LEU A 144 3.01 23.39 -5.07
C LEU A 144 2.08 22.17 -4.98
N LEU A 145 1.06 22.23 -4.12
CA LEU A 145 0.01 21.21 -4.08
C LEU A 145 -0.80 21.23 -5.39
N ASP A 146 -1.10 22.43 -5.87
CA ASP A 146 -1.73 22.72 -7.16
C ASP A 146 -0.87 23.77 -7.87
N THR A 147 -0.35 23.44 -9.05
CA THR A 147 0.45 24.37 -9.88
C THR A 147 -0.43 25.20 -10.81
N CYS A 148 -1.72 24.87 -10.89
CA CYS A 148 -2.68 25.39 -11.87
C CYS A 148 -2.27 25.14 -13.34
N ASP A 149 -1.29 24.27 -13.57
CA ASP A 149 -0.96 23.76 -14.90
C ASP A 149 -1.86 22.54 -15.17
N PRO A 150 -2.69 22.55 -16.24
CA PRO A 150 -3.54 21.40 -16.58
C PRO A 150 -2.74 20.15 -16.97
N MET A 151 -1.43 20.28 -17.18
CA MET A 151 -0.51 19.18 -17.46
C MET A 151 0.14 18.61 -16.20
N ASP A 152 -0.12 19.15 -15.02
CA ASP A 152 0.39 18.62 -13.76
C ASP A 152 -0.70 17.85 -13.00
N VAL A 153 -0.27 16.93 -12.13
CA VAL A 153 -1.18 16.18 -11.27
C VAL A 153 -1.34 16.90 -9.94
N GLU A 154 -2.52 17.45 -9.69
CA GLU A 154 -2.85 18.07 -8.39
C GLU A 154 -2.70 17.07 -7.22
N ILE A 155 -2.01 17.48 -6.16
CA ILE A 155 -1.91 16.72 -4.90
C ILE A 155 -3.15 16.99 -4.07
N LYS A 156 -4.17 16.14 -4.22
CA LYS A 156 -5.43 16.25 -3.51
C LYS A 156 -5.40 15.57 -2.14
N SER A 157 -6.37 15.94 -1.31
CA SER A 157 -6.70 15.19 -0.09
C SER A 157 -7.13 13.76 -0.45
N GLY A 158 -6.74 12.80 0.37
CA GLY A 158 -6.92 11.38 0.07
C GLY A 158 -5.65 10.73 -0.47
N THR A 159 -5.80 9.59 -1.11
CA THR A 159 -4.68 8.75 -1.57
C THR A 159 -4.08 9.29 -2.86
N ASN A 160 -2.76 9.50 -2.85
CA ASN A 160 -1.98 9.85 -4.02
C ASN A 160 -1.16 8.62 -4.43
N VAL A 161 -1.07 8.27 -5.70
CA VAL A 161 -0.21 7.17 -6.15
C VAL A 161 1.16 7.74 -6.50
N ILE A 162 2.13 7.47 -5.63
CA ILE A 162 3.52 7.91 -5.77
C ILE A 162 4.29 6.83 -6.53
N ILE A 163 4.96 7.22 -7.59
CA ILE A 163 5.83 6.35 -8.37
C ILE A 163 7.28 6.75 -8.18
N TYR A 164 8.19 5.79 -8.31
CA TYR A 164 9.62 6.04 -8.32
C TYR A 164 10.30 5.25 -9.43
N ALA A 165 11.45 5.75 -9.88
CA ALA A 165 12.34 5.04 -10.79
C ALA A 165 13.78 5.49 -10.57
N TYR A 166 14.73 4.65 -10.96
CA TYR A 166 16.15 5.02 -10.88
C TYR A 166 17.03 4.34 -11.91
N GLY A 167 18.08 5.07 -12.30
CA GLY A 167 19.21 4.59 -13.09
C GLY A 167 20.37 4.19 -12.18
N LEU A 168 21.30 3.39 -12.72
CA LEU A 168 22.54 2.99 -12.03
C LEU A 168 23.69 3.97 -12.26
N THR A 169 23.54 4.88 -13.22
CA THR A 169 24.57 5.85 -13.60
C THR A 169 23.92 7.20 -13.85
N ASP A 170 24.72 8.25 -13.73
CA ASP A 170 24.33 9.57 -14.19
C ASP A 170 24.07 9.57 -15.71
N PRO A 171 23.10 10.37 -16.18
CA PRO A 171 22.87 10.59 -17.60
C PRO A 171 24.10 11.23 -18.27
N VAL A 172 24.48 10.71 -19.43
CA VAL A 172 25.44 11.35 -20.34
C VAL A 172 24.66 11.72 -21.60
N GLY A 173 24.06 12.91 -21.59
CA GLY A 173 23.02 13.27 -22.55
C GLY A 173 21.64 12.85 -22.04
N ASP A 174 21.06 11.82 -22.66
CA ASP A 174 19.71 11.36 -22.34
C ASP A 174 19.66 10.47 -21.08
N ILE A 175 18.50 10.46 -20.41
CA ILE A 175 18.24 9.61 -19.23
C ILE A 175 18.09 8.15 -19.71
N ASN A 176 18.97 7.28 -19.22
CA ASN A 176 18.91 5.84 -19.52
C ASN A 176 17.65 5.19 -18.94
N TYR A 177 17.07 4.21 -19.66
CA TYR A 177 15.86 3.49 -19.22
C TYR A 177 16.02 2.76 -17.87
N HIS A 178 15.02 2.89 -16.99
CA HIS A 178 15.03 2.31 -15.64
C HIS A 178 14.85 0.79 -15.61
N GLN A 179 14.36 0.15 -16.68
CA GLN A 179 14.03 -1.30 -16.67
C GLN A 179 13.10 -1.62 -15.48
N ASN A 180 13.40 -2.68 -14.71
CA ASN A 180 12.63 -3.07 -13.53
C ASN A 180 12.93 -2.24 -12.26
N ARG A 181 13.79 -1.21 -12.33
CA ARG A 181 14.14 -0.33 -11.20
C ARG A 181 13.10 0.78 -11.02
N ARG A 182 11.87 0.37 -10.77
CA ARG A 182 10.71 1.25 -10.59
C ARG A 182 9.68 0.60 -9.67
N GLY A 183 8.80 1.42 -9.12
CA GLY A 183 7.65 0.93 -8.37
C GLY A 183 6.63 2.03 -8.11
N SER A 184 5.55 1.65 -7.42
CA SER A 184 4.48 2.56 -7.05
C SER A 184 4.01 2.28 -5.63
N ARG A 185 3.54 3.32 -4.94
CA ARG A 185 2.99 3.24 -3.59
C ARG A 185 1.86 4.24 -3.42
N MET A 186 0.74 3.79 -2.86
CA MET A 186 -0.38 4.64 -2.49
C MET A 186 -0.11 5.32 -1.15
N ILE A 187 -0.08 6.65 -1.13
CA ILE A 187 0.25 7.45 0.05
C ILE A 187 -0.75 8.60 0.20
N PRO A 188 -1.47 8.69 1.34
CA PRO A 188 -2.29 9.85 1.63
C PRO A 188 -1.43 11.03 2.13
N LEU A 189 -0.68 11.68 1.23
CA LEU A 189 0.34 12.69 1.55
C LEU A 189 -0.12 13.75 2.57
N GLN A 190 -1.37 14.23 2.46
CA GLN A 190 -1.91 15.28 3.33
C GLN A 190 -2.37 14.81 4.72
N SER A 191 -2.76 13.54 4.85
CA SER A 191 -3.33 12.96 6.09
C SER A 191 -2.53 11.77 6.61
N TYR A 192 -1.27 11.67 6.22
CA TYR A 192 -0.42 10.55 6.59
C TYR A 192 -0.16 10.53 8.10
N ALA A 193 -0.15 9.33 8.67
CA ALA A 193 0.28 9.09 10.03
C ALA A 193 1.47 8.14 9.95
N ASN A 194 2.63 8.56 10.49
CA ASN A 194 3.82 7.71 10.47
C ASN A 194 3.49 6.40 11.18
N PRO A 195 3.77 5.24 10.54
CA PRO A 195 3.54 3.96 11.17
C PRO A 195 4.39 3.86 12.45
N PRO A 196 3.83 3.29 13.53
CA PRO A 196 4.58 3.10 14.76
C PRO A 196 5.71 2.08 14.54
N THR A 197 6.84 2.29 15.20
CA THR A 197 7.88 1.26 15.28
C THR A 197 7.49 0.17 16.26
N GLU A 198 7.89 -1.08 16.01
CA GLU A 198 7.58 -2.22 16.88
C GLU A 198 8.02 -2.02 18.35
N ASN A 199 9.09 -1.24 18.58
CA ASN A 199 9.57 -0.89 19.92
C ASN A 199 8.50 -0.23 20.81
N LYS A 200 7.50 0.44 20.21
CA LYS A 200 6.38 1.05 20.95
C LYS A 200 5.54 0.00 21.69
N PHE A 201 5.52 -1.24 21.20
CA PHE A 201 4.70 -2.33 21.73
C PHE A 201 5.52 -3.35 22.52
N THR A 202 6.82 -3.10 22.74
CA THR A 202 7.69 -3.99 23.52
C THR A 202 7.15 -4.17 24.94
N GLY A 203 7.08 -5.43 25.39
CA GLY A 203 6.59 -5.80 26.72
C GLY A 203 5.08 -5.83 26.87
N LEU A 204 4.32 -5.57 25.81
CA LEU A 204 2.88 -5.85 25.78
C LEU A 204 2.63 -7.34 25.52
N ASP A 205 1.53 -7.85 26.08
CA ASP A 205 0.99 -9.16 25.69
C ASP A 205 0.46 -9.09 24.24
N TYR A 206 0.45 -10.22 23.55
CA TYR A 206 -0.01 -10.29 22.17
C TYR A 206 -0.57 -11.67 21.86
N PHE A 207 -1.44 -11.79 20.86
CA PHE A 207 -1.82 -13.06 20.25
C PHE A 207 -1.63 -12.99 18.74
N GLU A 208 -1.49 -14.14 18.09
CA GLU A 208 -1.23 -14.21 16.66
C GLU A 208 -1.92 -15.38 15.98
N PHE A 209 -2.21 -15.19 14.70
CA PHE A 209 -2.70 -16.22 13.79
C PHE A 209 -1.71 -16.26 12.62
N ARG A 210 -1.04 -17.40 12.43
CA ARG A 210 -0.04 -17.57 11.38
C ARG A 210 -0.29 -18.84 10.61
N LEU A 211 -0.15 -18.75 9.29
CA LEU A 211 0.05 -19.93 8.47
C LEU A 211 1.36 -20.60 8.91
N ASN A 212 1.41 -21.92 8.84
CA ASN A 212 2.55 -22.70 9.31
C ASN A 212 3.09 -23.53 8.14
N ASN A 213 4.14 -23.02 7.51
CA ASN A 213 4.81 -23.67 6.38
C ASN A 213 3.83 -24.09 5.26
N TYR A 214 2.85 -23.24 4.98
CA TYR A 214 1.80 -23.51 4.00
C TYR A 214 2.43 -23.64 2.60
N ALA A 215 2.09 -24.71 1.87
CA ALA A 215 2.49 -24.86 0.47
C ALA A 215 1.56 -24.04 -0.40
N VAL A 216 2.04 -22.89 -0.88
CA VAL A 216 1.26 -22.09 -1.82
C VAL A 216 1.21 -22.81 -3.17
N PRO A 217 0.02 -23.08 -3.72
CA PRO A 217 -0.12 -23.67 -5.05
C PRO A 217 0.53 -22.81 -6.13
N SER A 218 0.97 -23.45 -7.21
CA SER A 218 1.46 -22.76 -8.42
C SER A 218 0.32 -22.31 -9.34
N ASN A 219 -0.80 -21.88 -8.76
CA ASN A 219 -1.95 -21.34 -9.49
C ASN A 219 -1.84 -19.82 -9.53
N ASP A 220 -2.36 -19.20 -10.59
CA ASP A 220 -2.33 -17.74 -10.77
C ASP A 220 -2.92 -16.99 -9.57
N THR A 221 -4.07 -17.44 -9.08
CA THR A 221 -4.73 -16.89 -7.89
C THR A 221 -5.07 -18.02 -6.92
N THR A 222 -4.83 -17.83 -5.62
CA THR A 222 -5.23 -18.76 -4.57
C THR A 222 -5.80 -18.02 -3.36
N TYR A 223 -6.98 -18.43 -2.91
CA TYR A 223 -7.57 -18.01 -1.63
C TYR A 223 -7.49 -19.18 -0.66
N HIS A 224 -6.72 -19.01 0.41
CA HIS A 224 -6.52 -20.01 1.44
C HIS A 224 -7.15 -19.56 2.76
N CYS A 225 -8.02 -20.39 3.32
CA CYS A 225 -8.73 -20.12 4.55
C CYS A 225 -8.29 -21.07 5.66
N LYS A 226 -8.08 -20.51 6.86
CA LYS A 226 -7.76 -21.29 8.05
C LYS A 226 -8.44 -20.77 9.29
N VAL A 227 -9.05 -21.69 10.03
CA VAL A 227 -9.80 -21.40 11.26
C VAL A 227 -8.91 -21.55 12.49
N TYR A 228 -8.98 -20.56 13.37
CA TYR A 228 -8.29 -20.53 14.66
C TYR A 228 -9.28 -20.36 15.81
N LYS A 229 -8.97 -20.93 16.97
CA LYS A 229 -9.71 -20.64 18.20
C LYS A 229 -9.34 -19.25 18.71
N ALA A 230 -10.33 -18.53 19.25
CA ALA A 230 -10.06 -17.30 19.99
C ALA A 230 -9.11 -17.57 21.18
N PRO A 231 -8.25 -16.61 21.56
CA PRO A 231 -7.28 -16.82 22.64
C PRO A 231 -7.96 -17.04 24.01
N ALA A 232 -7.99 -18.28 24.49
CA ALA A 232 -8.69 -18.67 25.72
C ALA A 232 -8.11 -18.04 27.02
N ARG A 233 -6.89 -17.49 26.96
CA ARG A 233 -6.23 -16.86 28.13
C ARG A 233 -6.87 -15.55 28.59
N TYR A 234 -7.70 -14.93 27.75
CA TYR A 234 -8.38 -13.67 28.09
C TYR A 234 -9.78 -13.96 28.66
N SER A 235 -9.84 -14.29 29.95
CA SER A 235 -11.11 -14.58 30.65
C SER A 235 -12.01 -13.36 30.86
N ARG A 236 -11.45 -12.15 30.77
CA ARG A 236 -12.17 -10.87 30.80
C ARG A 236 -11.87 -10.10 29.51
N LYS A 237 -12.76 -9.19 29.16
CA LYS A 237 -12.57 -8.27 28.02
C LYS A 237 -11.25 -7.51 28.16
N ARG A 238 -10.49 -7.47 27.07
CA ARG A 238 -9.26 -6.68 26.86
C ARG A 238 -9.39 -5.95 25.54
N HIS A 239 -8.58 -4.92 25.34
CA HIS A 239 -8.47 -4.23 24.05
C HIS A 239 -7.11 -4.51 23.43
N ALA A 240 -7.10 -5.02 22.20
CA ALA A 240 -5.94 -4.85 21.35
C ALA A 240 -5.87 -3.37 20.92
N ILE A 241 -4.66 -2.82 20.85
CA ILE A 241 -4.40 -1.40 20.56
C ILE A 241 -3.62 -1.19 19.26
N ALA A 242 -3.16 -2.27 18.66
CA ALA A 242 -2.51 -2.30 17.36
C ALA A 242 -2.55 -3.72 16.79
N HIS A 243 -2.40 -3.85 15.49
CA HIS A 243 -2.08 -5.10 14.83
C HIS A 243 -0.81 -4.98 13.97
N LYS A 244 -0.17 -6.11 13.70
CA LYS A 244 0.99 -6.25 12.82
C LYS A 244 0.76 -7.38 11.83
N THR A 245 0.83 -7.09 10.53
CA THR A 245 0.86 -8.09 9.46
C THR A 245 2.27 -8.63 9.34
N MET A 246 2.46 -9.93 9.58
CA MET A 246 3.77 -10.57 9.60
C MET A 246 4.01 -11.32 8.29
N ILE A 247 4.22 -10.58 7.20
CA ILE A 247 4.48 -11.16 5.87
C ILE A 247 5.76 -11.98 5.90
N ASP A 248 5.73 -13.20 5.35
CA ASP A 248 6.93 -13.99 5.14
C ASP A 248 7.88 -13.22 4.20
N PRO A 249 9.12 -12.91 4.62
CA PRO A 249 10.03 -12.11 3.81
C PRO A 249 10.30 -12.68 2.43
N ASN A 250 10.14 -14.00 2.25
CA ASN A 250 10.32 -14.66 0.97
C ASN A 250 9.12 -14.53 0.05
N ASN A 251 7.97 -14.01 0.52
CA ASN A 251 6.69 -13.99 -0.19
C ASN A 251 6.04 -12.59 -0.25
N VAL A 252 6.84 -11.53 -0.08
CA VAL A 252 6.36 -10.15 -0.24
C VAL A 252 5.78 -9.89 -1.64
N ASP A 253 6.27 -10.62 -2.65
CA ASP A 253 5.78 -10.61 -4.03
C ASP A 253 4.48 -11.39 -4.26
N LEU A 254 4.08 -12.22 -3.29
CA LEU A 254 3.04 -13.24 -3.46
C LEU A 254 1.77 -12.91 -2.67
N VAL A 255 1.91 -12.39 -1.45
CA VAL A 255 0.76 -12.07 -0.58
C VAL A 255 0.08 -10.80 -1.07
N HIS A 256 -1.15 -10.91 -1.55
CA HIS A 256 -1.91 -9.79 -2.10
C HIS A 256 -2.80 -9.11 -1.04
N HIS A 257 -3.56 -9.89 -0.28
CA HIS A 257 -4.30 -9.39 0.88
C HIS A 257 -4.53 -10.48 1.93
N LEU A 258 -4.84 -10.05 3.15
CA LEU A 258 -5.16 -10.84 4.32
C LEU A 258 -6.44 -10.26 4.93
N VAL A 259 -7.49 -11.08 5.05
CA VAL A 259 -8.71 -10.74 5.78
C VAL A 259 -8.80 -11.63 7.01
N LEU A 260 -9.15 -11.04 8.15
CA LEU A 260 -9.45 -11.80 9.36
C LEU A 260 -10.93 -11.61 9.70
N TYR A 261 -11.68 -12.71 9.70
CA TYR A 261 -13.09 -12.73 10.09
C TYR A 261 -13.28 -13.26 11.51
N GLU A 262 -14.42 -12.92 12.10
CA GLU A 262 -14.85 -13.35 13.43
C GLU A 262 -16.07 -14.26 13.32
N CYS A 263 -16.02 -15.39 14.03
CA CYS A 263 -17.18 -16.26 14.19
C CYS A 263 -17.77 -16.06 15.57
N ASP A 264 -19.07 -15.75 15.63
CA ASP A 264 -19.82 -15.66 16.87
C ASP A 264 -19.99 -17.05 17.54
N GLN A 265 -20.61 -17.07 18.73
CA GLN A 265 -20.80 -18.30 19.52
C GLN A 265 -21.77 -19.30 18.88
N THR A 266 -22.57 -18.88 17.89
CA THR A 266 -23.52 -19.77 17.21
C THR A 266 -22.80 -20.73 16.26
N VAL A 267 -21.62 -20.33 15.76
CA VAL A 267 -20.79 -21.15 14.88
C VAL A 267 -20.04 -22.21 15.70
N LYS A 268 -20.11 -23.47 15.23
CA LYS A 268 -19.44 -24.61 15.86
C LYS A 268 -18.60 -25.35 14.83
N PHE A 269 -17.29 -25.36 15.05
CA PHE A 269 -16.37 -26.25 14.35
C PHE A 269 -16.05 -27.46 15.23
N ASP A 270 -15.56 -28.54 14.60
CA ASP A 270 -14.88 -29.60 15.34
C ASP A 270 -13.53 -29.06 15.81
N ASP A 271 -13.44 -28.91 17.13
CA ASP A 271 -12.26 -28.39 17.82
C ASP A 271 -10.99 -29.23 17.61
N ASN A 272 -11.11 -30.46 17.13
CA ASN A 272 -10.00 -31.36 16.80
C ASN A 272 -9.66 -31.34 15.30
N ASN A 273 -10.52 -30.77 14.45
CA ASN A 273 -10.36 -30.74 13.01
C ASN A 273 -10.88 -29.41 12.46
N LEU A 274 -10.20 -28.32 12.82
CA LEU A 274 -10.54 -26.99 12.34
C LEU A 274 -10.24 -26.87 10.84
N PRO A 275 -11.13 -26.24 10.04
CA PRO A 275 -10.90 -26.05 8.62
C PRO A 275 -9.58 -25.34 8.30
N ASP A 276 -8.87 -25.89 7.32
CA ASP A 276 -7.58 -25.42 6.79
C ASP A 276 -7.49 -25.88 5.32
N GLY A 277 -7.65 -24.97 4.37
CA GLY A 277 -7.58 -25.30 2.94
C GLY A 277 -8.10 -24.20 2.02
N VAL A 278 -8.53 -24.56 0.81
CA VAL A 278 -9.03 -23.57 -0.16
C VAL A 278 -10.34 -22.99 0.37
N CYS A 279 -10.50 -21.67 0.32
CA CYS A 279 -11.66 -21.00 0.92
C CYS A 279 -13.00 -21.51 0.36
N ASP A 280 -13.09 -21.74 -0.94
CA ASP A 280 -14.31 -22.21 -1.60
C ASP A 280 -14.80 -23.57 -1.09
N ASP A 281 -13.88 -24.45 -0.68
CA ASP A 281 -14.21 -25.78 -0.17
C ASP A 281 -14.93 -25.73 1.19
N TYR A 282 -14.73 -24.65 1.94
CA TYR A 282 -15.23 -24.47 3.31
C TYR A 282 -16.16 -23.26 3.46
N TYR A 283 -16.56 -22.65 2.35
CA TYR A 283 -17.33 -21.41 2.34
C TYR A 283 -18.62 -21.53 3.14
N ARG A 284 -19.29 -22.68 3.08
CA ARG A 284 -20.57 -22.90 3.80
C ARG A 284 -20.35 -22.91 5.30
N GLU A 285 -19.27 -23.51 5.77
CA GLU A 285 -18.92 -23.75 7.15
C GLU A 285 -18.61 -22.45 7.90
N PHE A 286 -17.97 -21.48 7.23
CA PHE A 286 -17.66 -20.17 7.82
C PHE A 286 -18.45 -19.00 7.24
N SER A 287 -19.45 -19.24 6.38
CA SER A 287 -20.30 -18.18 5.78
C SER A 287 -20.89 -17.21 6.81
N HIS A 288 -21.22 -17.71 8.00
CA HIS A 288 -21.71 -16.89 9.12
C HIS A 288 -20.66 -15.93 9.69
N CYS A 289 -19.37 -16.26 9.55
CA CYS A 289 -18.26 -15.43 10.01
C CYS A 289 -17.94 -14.29 9.05
N LEU A 290 -18.20 -14.47 7.75
CA LEU A 290 -17.81 -13.52 6.69
C LEU A 290 -18.48 -12.13 6.82
N SER A 291 -19.54 -12.04 7.62
CA SER A 291 -20.22 -10.77 7.93
C SER A 291 -19.50 -9.92 8.99
N ASN A 292 -18.54 -10.48 9.72
CA ASN A 292 -17.83 -9.81 10.80
C ASN A 292 -16.33 -9.79 10.53
N THR A 293 -15.79 -8.64 10.13
CA THR A 293 -14.36 -8.47 9.87
C THR A 293 -13.65 -7.94 11.12
N ALA A 294 -12.65 -8.68 11.59
CA ALA A 294 -11.77 -8.27 12.70
C ALA A 294 -10.70 -7.28 12.25
N THR A 295 -10.16 -7.44 11.05
CA THR A 295 -9.18 -6.54 10.44
C THR A 295 -8.90 -6.98 9.00
N VAL A 296 -8.25 -6.09 8.26
CA VAL A 296 -7.81 -6.38 6.90
C VAL A 296 -6.45 -5.76 6.62
N TRP A 297 -5.66 -6.41 5.76
CA TRP A 297 -4.43 -5.87 5.21
C TRP A 297 -4.38 -6.18 3.71
N ALA A 298 -3.86 -5.26 2.90
CA ALA A 298 -3.62 -5.46 1.48
C ALA A 298 -2.29 -4.81 1.08
N VAL A 299 -1.76 -5.18 -0.09
CA VAL A 299 -0.55 -4.58 -0.67
C VAL A 299 -0.62 -3.05 -0.62
N GLY A 300 0.44 -2.43 -0.10
CA GLY A 300 0.53 -0.99 0.13
C GLY A 300 0.13 -0.54 1.55
N GLY A 301 -0.59 -1.38 2.29
CA GLY A 301 -0.91 -1.17 3.71
C GLY A 301 0.32 -1.26 4.60
N GLU A 302 0.33 -0.48 5.69
CA GLU A 302 1.43 -0.50 6.66
C GLU A 302 1.53 -1.86 7.36
N GLU A 303 2.76 -2.28 7.68
CA GLU A 303 3.01 -3.53 8.40
C GLU A 303 2.41 -3.48 9.81
N ILE A 304 2.44 -2.31 10.47
CA ILE A 304 1.90 -2.09 11.80
C ILE A 304 0.86 -0.96 11.76
N VAL A 305 -0.33 -1.27 12.25
CA VAL A 305 -1.42 -0.30 12.40
C VAL A 305 -1.73 -0.14 13.88
N GLU A 306 -1.54 1.08 14.39
CA GLU A 306 -2.01 1.46 15.72
C GLU A 306 -3.44 1.97 15.65
N PHE A 307 -4.26 1.49 16.59
CA PHE A 307 -5.64 1.92 16.71
C PHE A 307 -5.75 3.26 17.46
N PRO A 308 -6.82 4.05 17.22
CA PRO A 308 -7.04 5.36 17.86
C PRO A 308 -6.96 5.30 19.39
N THR A 309 -6.41 6.32 20.03
CA THR A 309 -6.20 6.34 21.49
C THR A 309 -7.48 6.13 22.31
N GLU A 310 -8.63 6.45 21.74
CA GLU A 310 -9.97 6.38 22.31
C GLU A 310 -10.62 4.99 22.15
N ALA A 311 -10.19 4.19 21.17
CA ALA A 311 -10.83 2.93 20.79
C ALA A 311 -9.84 1.76 20.71
N GLY A 312 -10.25 0.58 21.15
CA GLY A 312 -9.44 -0.63 21.04
C GLY A 312 -10.26 -1.81 20.56
N TYR A 313 -9.62 -2.73 19.84
CA TYR A 313 -10.29 -3.90 19.30
C TYR A 313 -10.59 -4.89 20.44
N PRO A 314 -11.86 -5.15 20.75
CA PRO A 314 -12.27 -5.96 21.88
C PRO A 314 -11.93 -7.45 21.70
N VAL A 315 -11.29 -8.04 22.72
CA VAL A 315 -10.93 -9.46 22.74
C VAL A 315 -11.18 -10.10 24.10
N GLY A 316 -11.54 -11.38 24.10
CA GLY A 316 -11.76 -12.16 25.33
C GLY A 316 -13.00 -11.78 26.12
N GLY A 317 -13.22 -12.46 27.25
CA GLY A 317 -14.46 -12.38 28.01
C GLY A 317 -15.67 -12.89 27.23
N ASP A 318 -16.86 -12.41 27.58
CA ASP A 318 -18.13 -12.79 26.94
C ASP A 318 -18.36 -12.11 25.57
N PHE A 319 -17.28 -11.68 24.89
CA PHE A 319 -17.33 -10.90 23.65
C PHE A 319 -17.84 -11.68 22.42
N GLY A 320 -18.52 -12.81 22.62
CA GLY A 320 -19.18 -13.54 21.54
C GLY A 320 -18.25 -14.25 20.54
N ILE A 321 -16.98 -13.86 20.41
CA ILE A 321 -16.06 -14.46 19.44
C ILE A 321 -15.52 -15.79 19.96
N LYS A 322 -15.76 -16.85 19.19
CA LYS A 322 -15.23 -18.19 19.49
C LYS A 322 -14.09 -18.60 18.55
N TYR A 323 -14.19 -18.21 17.29
CA TYR A 323 -13.21 -18.54 16.27
C TYR A 323 -12.87 -17.32 15.42
N TYR A 324 -11.70 -17.38 14.80
CA TYR A 324 -11.25 -16.47 13.78
C TYR A 324 -10.99 -17.24 12.50
N VAL A 325 -11.28 -16.64 11.35
CA VAL A 325 -10.95 -17.22 10.04
C VAL A 325 -9.98 -16.27 9.35
N ILE A 326 -8.75 -16.72 9.11
CA ILE A 326 -7.83 -15.99 8.24
C ILE A 326 -8.11 -16.41 6.80
N GLU A 327 -8.32 -15.44 5.93
CA GLU A 327 -8.36 -15.60 4.48
C GLU A 327 -7.10 -14.94 3.91
N MET A 328 -6.27 -15.73 3.25
CA MET A 328 -5.04 -15.29 2.61
C MET A 328 -5.20 -15.39 1.10
N HIS A 329 -5.08 -14.26 0.41
CA HIS A 329 -5.08 -14.20 -1.04
C HIS A 329 -3.65 -14.09 -1.56
N TYR A 330 -3.25 -15.06 -2.37
CA TYR A 330 -1.99 -15.10 -3.09
C TYR A 330 -2.20 -14.81 -4.57
N ASN A 331 -1.36 -13.94 -5.12
CA ASN A 331 -1.26 -13.65 -6.54
C ASN A 331 0.09 -14.15 -7.07
N ASN A 332 0.07 -15.22 -7.85
CA ASN A 332 1.25 -15.93 -8.37
C ASN A 332 1.24 -16.01 -9.91
N PRO A 333 1.28 -14.88 -10.63
CA PRO A 333 1.17 -14.88 -12.10
C PRO A 333 2.37 -15.51 -12.82
N LYS A 334 3.48 -15.71 -12.10
CA LYS A 334 4.65 -16.46 -12.58
C LYS A 334 4.54 -17.97 -12.35
N LEU A 335 3.48 -18.42 -11.69
CA LEU A 335 3.19 -19.83 -11.40
C LEU A 335 4.38 -20.53 -10.70
N ILE A 336 5.09 -19.81 -9.83
CA ILE A 336 6.31 -20.32 -9.18
C ILE A 336 5.89 -21.44 -8.20
N PRO A 337 6.40 -22.68 -8.37
CA PRO A 337 6.05 -23.78 -7.49
C PRO A 337 6.90 -23.79 -6.21
N ASN A 338 6.50 -24.65 -5.25
CA ASN A 338 7.25 -24.96 -4.02
C ASN A 338 7.52 -23.77 -3.09
N ARG A 339 6.72 -22.71 -3.17
CA ARG A 339 6.77 -21.58 -2.24
C ARG A 339 6.13 -21.99 -0.91
N ARG A 340 6.77 -21.62 0.19
CA ARG A 340 6.29 -21.87 1.56
C ARG A 340 6.00 -20.56 2.25
N ASP A 341 4.86 -20.47 2.90
CA ASP A 341 4.41 -19.24 3.55
C ASP A 341 4.11 -19.41 5.05
N ASN A 342 4.52 -18.41 5.82
CA ASN A 342 4.28 -18.28 7.25
C ASN A 342 3.66 -16.93 7.62
N THR A 343 2.98 -16.31 6.64
CA THR A 343 2.32 -15.02 6.80
C THR A 343 1.18 -15.14 7.78
N GLY A 344 0.93 -14.05 8.50
CA GLY A 344 -0.12 -14.00 9.51
C GLY A 344 -0.28 -12.62 10.08
N ILE A 345 -1.01 -12.54 11.18
CA ILE A 345 -1.33 -11.29 11.85
C ILE A 345 -1.20 -11.44 13.37
N ARG A 346 -0.67 -10.40 14.01
CA ARG A 346 -0.50 -10.29 15.45
C ARG A 346 -1.28 -9.10 15.99
N PHE A 347 -1.93 -9.25 17.13
CA PHE A 347 -2.58 -8.17 17.85
C PHE A 347 -1.85 -7.89 19.17
N TYR A 348 -1.53 -6.63 19.44
CA TYR A 348 -0.91 -6.20 20.68
C TYR A 348 -1.96 -5.75 21.69
N ILE A 349 -1.95 -6.33 22.89
CA ILE A 349 -2.92 -6.09 23.95
C ILE A 349 -2.51 -4.88 24.80
N GLY A 350 -3.42 -3.91 24.89
CA GLY A 350 -3.28 -2.77 25.78
C GLY A 350 -3.32 -3.18 27.26
N LYS A 351 -2.64 -2.38 28.10
CA LYS A 351 -2.65 -2.57 29.55
C LYS A 351 -4.03 -2.31 30.15
N GLU A 352 -4.70 -1.26 29.66
CA GLU A 352 -6.02 -0.81 30.10
C GLU A 352 -7.04 -0.89 28.97
N LEU A 353 -8.33 -0.90 29.33
CA LEU A 353 -9.42 -0.72 28.36
C LEU A 353 -9.45 0.73 27.88
N ARG A 354 -9.68 0.91 26.58
CA ARG A 354 -9.98 2.22 25.99
C ARG A 354 -11.47 2.54 26.13
N GLN A 355 -11.83 3.79 25.91
CA GLN A 355 -13.20 4.28 26.12
C GLN A 355 -14.22 3.58 25.21
N TYR A 356 -13.84 3.28 23.97
CA TYR A 356 -14.71 2.69 22.97
C TYR A 356 -14.17 1.36 22.43
N ASP A 357 -15.10 0.55 21.92
CA ASP A 357 -14.77 -0.65 21.16
C ASP A 357 -14.55 -0.26 19.71
N LEU A 358 -13.44 -0.74 19.15
CA LEU A 358 -13.19 -0.63 17.71
C LEU A 358 -13.97 -1.72 16.99
N GLY A 359 -14.65 -1.35 15.91
CA GLY A 359 -15.24 -2.29 14.94
C GLY A 359 -14.88 -1.87 13.52
N TYR A 360 -14.98 -2.82 12.59
CA TYR A 360 -14.78 -2.56 11.17
C TYR A 360 -16.13 -2.51 10.47
N LEU A 361 -16.28 -1.55 9.56
CA LEU A 361 -17.46 -1.41 8.75
C LEU A 361 -17.04 -1.41 7.29
N ALA A 362 -17.46 -2.46 6.57
CA ALA A 362 -17.25 -2.56 5.15
C ALA A 362 -18.40 -1.84 4.42
N PHE A 363 -18.04 -0.96 3.47
CA PHE A 363 -18.98 -0.32 2.56
C PHE A 363 -18.55 -0.60 1.13
N GLY A 364 -19.53 -0.83 0.27
CA GLY A 364 -19.28 -1.04 -1.16
C GLY A 364 -20.42 -1.81 -1.81
N THR A 365 -20.16 -2.22 -3.05
CA THR A 365 -21.03 -3.13 -3.78
C THR A 365 -20.52 -4.56 -3.68
N SER A 366 -21.42 -5.53 -3.80
CA SER A 366 -21.05 -6.94 -3.88
C SER A 366 -20.23 -7.20 -5.15
N SER A 367 -19.23 -8.07 -5.05
CA SER A 367 -18.36 -8.49 -6.15
C SER A 367 -19.03 -9.44 -7.14
N ASN A 368 -20.29 -9.83 -6.93
CA ASN A 368 -20.99 -10.71 -7.85
C ASN A 368 -21.40 -9.97 -9.14
N ALA A 369 -21.38 -10.68 -10.27
CA ALA A 369 -21.66 -10.12 -11.61
C ALA A 369 -23.07 -9.52 -11.75
N LEU A 370 -23.99 -9.82 -10.82
CA LEU A 370 -25.33 -9.23 -10.79
C LEU A 370 -25.38 -7.89 -10.05
N ALA A 371 -24.38 -7.59 -9.20
CA ALA A 371 -24.32 -6.40 -8.36
C ALA A 371 -23.34 -5.34 -8.90
N LEU A 372 -22.30 -5.74 -9.63
CA LEU A 372 -21.35 -4.82 -10.26
C LEU A 372 -20.96 -5.30 -11.65
N THR A 373 -21.29 -4.50 -12.67
CA THR A 373 -20.83 -4.68 -14.05
C THR A 373 -20.41 -3.34 -14.62
N ILE A 374 -19.13 -3.19 -14.94
CA ILE A 374 -18.59 -2.01 -15.62
C ILE A 374 -18.59 -2.30 -17.12
N PRO A 375 -19.30 -1.50 -17.96
CA PRO A 375 -19.29 -1.72 -19.40
C PRO A 375 -17.87 -1.60 -19.97
N PRO A 376 -17.46 -2.43 -20.93
CA PRO A 376 -16.13 -2.33 -21.52
C PRO A 376 -15.97 -1.01 -22.28
N LYS A 377 -14.75 -0.44 -22.28
CA LYS A 377 -14.36 0.78 -23.02
C LYS A 377 -15.05 2.07 -22.57
N VAL A 378 -15.51 2.14 -21.32
CA VAL A 378 -15.93 3.41 -20.72
C VAL A 378 -14.74 4.09 -20.06
N ASP A 379 -14.57 5.39 -20.31
CA ASP A 379 -13.48 6.16 -19.72
C ASP A 379 -13.66 6.36 -18.20
N GLN A 380 -14.92 6.42 -17.76
CA GLN A 380 -15.28 6.54 -16.34
C GLN A 380 -16.63 5.85 -16.10
N PHE A 381 -16.73 5.13 -14.97
CA PHE A 381 -17.98 4.54 -14.50
C PHE A 381 -18.08 4.74 -12.98
N THR A 382 -19.20 5.29 -12.52
CA THR A 382 -19.42 5.56 -11.09
C THR A 382 -20.33 4.50 -10.50
N VAL A 383 -19.93 3.97 -9.34
CA VAL A 383 -20.71 3.01 -8.56
C VAL A 383 -21.01 3.66 -7.22
N ASP A 384 -22.29 3.88 -6.95
CA ASP A 384 -22.73 4.44 -5.68
C ASP A 384 -23.19 3.32 -4.75
N SER A 385 -22.71 3.35 -3.51
CA SER A 385 -23.16 2.46 -2.42
C SER A 385 -23.65 3.29 -1.25
N PHE A 386 -24.78 2.90 -0.67
CA PHE A 386 -25.47 3.66 0.36
C PHE A 386 -25.68 2.79 1.61
N CYS A 387 -25.44 3.38 2.78
CA CYS A 387 -25.84 2.81 4.05
C CYS A 387 -26.92 3.71 4.67
N PRO A 388 -28.18 3.24 4.74
CA PRO A 388 -29.26 4.04 5.33
C PRO A 388 -28.98 4.35 6.81
N SER A 389 -29.37 5.54 7.27
CA SER A 389 -29.08 6.00 8.64
C SER A 389 -29.66 5.09 9.73
N GLU A 390 -30.72 4.36 9.39
CA GLU A 390 -31.37 3.34 10.22
C GLU A 390 -30.39 2.25 10.71
N PHE A 391 -29.35 1.99 9.93
CA PHE A 391 -28.30 1.01 10.21
C PHE A 391 -27.02 1.65 10.81
N SER A 392 -26.99 2.97 10.98
CA SER A 392 -25.79 3.75 11.33
C SER A 392 -25.70 4.18 12.80
N LYS A 393 -26.02 3.31 13.76
CA LYS A 393 -25.69 3.58 15.18
C LYS A 393 -24.19 3.46 15.46
N VAL A 394 -23.37 4.12 14.65
CA VAL A 394 -21.91 4.23 14.79
C VAL A 394 -21.64 5.52 15.57
N SER A 395 -20.92 5.40 16.69
CA SER A 395 -20.68 6.55 17.57
C SER A 395 -19.59 7.48 17.04
N TYR A 396 -18.54 6.93 16.40
CA TYR A 396 -17.37 7.68 15.90
C TYR A 396 -16.68 6.91 14.76
N TYR A 397 -16.17 7.64 13.76
CA TYR A 397 -15.36 7.09 12.66
C TYR A 397 -13.93 7.59 12.79
N PHE A 398 -12.96 6.67 12.76
CA PHE A 398 -11.57 7.00 13.05
C PHE A 398 -10.60 6.78 11.90
N ARG A 399 -10.89 5.88 10.95
CA ARG A 399 -9.98 5.53 9.85
C ARG A 399 -10.72 4.97 8.64
N TRP A 400 -10.16 5.21 7.45
CA TRP A 400 -10.48 4.51 6.22
C TRP A 400 -9.31 3.58 5.89
N ASP A 401 -9.56 2.28 5.84
CA ASP A 401 -8.62 1.30 5.30
C ASP A 401 -9.18 0.83 3.94
N PHE A 402 -8.34 0.83 2.91
CA PHE A 402 -8.75 0.52 1.54
C PHE A 402 -8.39 -0.92 1.18
N LEU A 403 -9.37 -1.70 0.73
CA LEU A 403 -9.11 -2.91 -0.05
C LEU A 403 -9.33 -2.63 -1.53
N LYS A 404 -8.29 -2.85 -2.32
CA LYS A 404 -8.34 -2.78 -3.78
C LYS A 404 -8.37 -4.20 -4.32
N ASP A 405 -9.57 -4.70 -4.67
CA ASP A 405 -9.73 -6.02 -5.28
C ASP A 405 -9.97 -5.98 -6.79
N PHE A 406 -10.03 -4.80 -7.41
CA PHE A 406 -10.28 -4.68 -8.86
C PHE A 406 -9.36 -3.65 -9.53
N ILE A 407 -8.84 -4.04 -10.71
CA ILE A 407 -7.83 -3.31 -11.50
C ILE A 407 -8.35 -1.94 -11.99
N ALA A 408 -9.66 -1.76 -12.14
CA ALA A 408 -10.27 -0.61 -12.81
C ALA A 408 -10.72 0.56 -11.90
N ILE A 409 -10.42 0.54 -10.60
CA ILE A 409 -10.83 1.61 -9.68
C ILE A 409 -9.78 2.73 -9.66
N GLN A 410 -10.18 3.95 -10.02
CA GLN A 410 -9.33 5.15 -10.01
C GLN A 410 -9.55 6.04 -8.78
N GLU A 411 -10.80 6.22 -8.34
CA GLU A 411 -11.14 7.10 -7.22
C GLU A 411 -12.23 6.45 -6.35
N ILE A 412 -12.16 6.66 -5.03
CA ILE A 412 -13.19 6.27 -4.06
C ILE A 412 -13.46 7.48 -3.17
N TYR A 413 -14.74 7.86 -3.05
CA TYR A 413 -15.18 8.95 -2.19
C TYR A 413 -16.17 8.42 -1.15
N GLY A 414 -15.90 8.69 0.12
CA GLY A 414 -16.84 8.48 1.21
C GLY A 414 -17.39 9.81 1.70
N ARG A 415 -18.72 9.96 1.74
CA ARG A 415 -19.38 11.08 2.44
C ARG A 415 -20.31 10.51 3.51
N ILE A 416 -20.11 10.96 4.74
CA ILE A 416 -20.96 10.62 5.87
C ILE A 416 -21.84 11.83 6.14
N PHE A 417 -23.15 11.62 6.12
CA PHE A 417 -24.13 12.60 6.57
C PHE A 417 -24.50 12.19 8.00
N VAL A 418 -24.01 12.94 9.00
CA VAL A 418 -24.35 12.73 10.41
C VAL A 418 -25.60 13.54 10.77
#